data_AF-A0A0P4UPL2-F1
#
_entry.id   AF-A0A0P4UPL2-F1
#
_cell.length_a   1.000
_cell.length_b   1.000
_cell.length_c   1.000
_cell.angle_alpha   90.00
_cell.angle_beta   90.00
_cell.angle_gamma   90.00
#
_symmetry.space_group_name_H-M   'P 1'
#
loop_
_entity.id
_entity.type
_entity.pdbx_description
1 polymer ?
#
loop_
_entity_poly.entity_id
_entity_poly.type
_entity_poly.pdbx_seq_one_letter_code
_entity_poly.pdbx_strand_id
1 'polypeptide(L)'
;MQTSQAIVINLEMSDIEYLELLAQGRNPIQEQSYRQQLIGFGFDLTEAKDLAPLFDQKEASIAEKIAVNRALKQVWNRLIKMA
;
A
#
# COMPACT_ATOMS: atom_id res chain seq x y z
N MET A 1 -9.20 -33.28 2.74
CA MET A 1 -8.31 -32.35 3.47
C MET A 1 -7.74 -31.39 2.45
N GLN A 2 -8.21 -30.13 2.42
CA GLN A 2 -7.58 -29.09 1.62
C GLN A 2 -6.24 -28.75 2.28
N THR A 3 -5.13 -29.09 1.63
CA THR A 3 -3.81 -28.61 2.03
C THR A 3 -3.77 -27.12 1.72
N SER A 4 -3.91 -26.28 2.74
CA SER A 4 -3.60 -24.85 2.63
C SER A 4 -2.14 -24.73 2.22
N GLN A 5 -1.87 -24.52 0.94
CA GLN A 5 -0.52 -24.21 0.47
C GLN A 5 -0.16 -22.85 1.05
N ALA A 6 0.87 -22.82 1.91
CA ALA A 6 1.43 -21.58 2.39
C ALA A 6 2.07 -20.85 1.20
N ILE A 7 1.55 -19.68 0.86
CA ILE A 7 2.14 -18.79 -0.14
C ILE A 7 3.21 -17.97 0.59
N VAL A 8 4.45 -18.10 0.15
CA VAL A 8 5.55 -17.24 0.62
C VAL A 8 5.54 -15.98 -0.23
N ILE A 9 5.30 -14.83 0.39
CA ILE A 9 5.27 -13.52 -0.28
C ILE A 9 6.56 -12.78 0.06
N ASN A 10 7.32 -12.39 -0.95
CA ASN A 10 8.45 -11.48 -0.77
C ASN A 10 7.91 -10.05 -0.64
N LEU A 11 8.08 -9.45 0.53
CA LEU A 11 7.63 -8.08 0.81
C LEU A 11 8.69 -7.01 0.49
N GLU A 12 9.87 -7.41 -0.01
CA GLU A 12 10.99 -6.51 -0.29
C GLU A 12 11.39 -5.64 0.92
N MET A 13 11.22 -6.19 2.12
CA MET A 13 11.56 -5.57 3.39
C MET A 13 12.33 -6.56 4.26
N SER A 14 13.08 -6.02 5.22
CA SER A 14 13.74 -6.87 6.21
C SER A 14 12.75 -7.41 7.25
N ASP A 15 13.09 -8.53 7.88
CA ASP A 15 12.29 -9.08 8.98
C ASP A 15 12.14 -8.09 10.15
N ILE A 16 13.17 -7.27 10.40
CA ILE A 16 13.14 -6.23 11.44
C ILE A 16 12.10 -5.17 11.09
N GLU A 17 12.17 -4.62 9.88
CA GLU A 17 11.20 -3.62 9.40
C GLU A 17 9.77 -4.18 9.44
N TYR A 18 9.59 -5.45 9.03
CA TYR A 18 8.30 -6.14 9.11
C TYR A 18 7.76 -6.19 10.55
N LEU A 19 8.59 -6.61 11.51
CA LEU A 19 8.19 -6.71 12.91
C LEU A 19 7.92 -5.34 13.56
N GLU A 20 8.70 -4.31 13.22
CA GLU A 20 8.48 -2.95 13.70
C GLU A 20 7.14 -2.38 13.24
N LEU A 21 6.77 -2.63 11.97
CA LEU A 21 5.47 -2.22 11.43
C LEU A 21 4.32 -2.96 12.12
N LEU A 22 4.45 -4.27 12.35
CA LEU A 22 3.45 -5.03 13.11
C LEU A 22 3.29 -4.50 14.54
N ALA A 23 4.39 -4.14 15.21
CA ALA A 23 4.36 -3.56 16.55
C ALA A 23 3.62 -2.21 16.60
N GLN A 24 3.60 -1.47 15.49
CA GLN A 24 2.83 -0.24 15.32
C GLN A 24 1.33 -0.49 15.00
N GLY A 25 0.90 -1.75 14.93
CA GLY A 25 -0.47 -2.12 14.54
C GLY A 25 -0.75 -1.97 13.04
N ARG A 26 0.30 -1.86 12.22
CA ARG A 26 0.19 -1.75 10.76
C ARG A 26 0.12 -3.13 10.11
N ASN A 27 -0.30 -3.18 8.85
CA ASN A 27 -0.38 -4.42 8.07
C ASN A 27 0.60 -4.38 6.88
N PRO A 28 1.86 -4.86 7.06
CA PRO A 28 2.89 -4.77 6.03
C PRO A 28 2.52 -5.47 4.72
N ILE A 29 1.75 -6.56 4.80
CA ILE A 29 1.33 -7.33 3.62
C ILE A 29 0.37 -6.49 2.77
N GLN A 30 -0.62 -5.86 3.42
CA GLN A 30 -1.60 -5.01 2.75
C GLN A 30 -0.97 -3.74 2.21
N GLU A 31 -0.08 -3.10 2.99
CA GLU A 31 0.67 -1.93 2.53
C GLU A 31 1.55 -2.23 1.31
N GLN A 32 2.20 -3.39 1.27
CA GLN A 32 2.98 -3.79 0.10
C GLN A 32 2.09 -4.01 -1.13
N SER A 33 0.90 -4.59 -0.95
CA SER A 33 -0.09 -4.72 -2.03
C SER A 33 -0.50 -3.36 -2.58
N TYR A 34 -0.78 -2.39 -1.70
CA TYR A 34 -1.10 -1.02 -2.14
C TYR A 34 0.06 -0.35 -2.85
N ARG A 35 1.28 -0.49 -2.34
CA ARG A 35 2.49 0.06 -2.98
C ARG A 35 2.66 -0.47 -4.39
N GLN A 36 2.54 -1.78 -4.59
CA GLN A 36 2.64 -2.41 -5.91
C GLN A 36 1.55 -1.92 -6.86
N GLN A 37 0.31 -1.75 -6.38
CA GLN A 37 -0.77 -1.19 -7.18
C GLN A 37 -0.49 0.26 -7.57
N LEU A 38 -0.06 1.11 -6.64
CA LEU A 38 0.30 2.50 -6.93
C LEU A 38 1.43 2.58 -7.98
N ILE A 39 2.48 1.78 -7.85
CA ILE A 39 3.55 1.69 -8.85
C ILE A 39 2.99 1.22 -10.21
N GLY A 40 2.09 0.24 -10.22
CA GLY A 40 1.40 -0.21 -11.43
C GLY A 40 0.57 0.88 -12.10
N PHE A 41 0.01 1.79 -11.30
CA PHE A 41 -0.62 3.03 -11.77
C PHE A 41 0.37 4.19 -11.90
N GLY A 42 1.68 3.92 -12.00
CA GLY A 42 2.77 4.82 -12.33
C GLY A 42 2.98 5.99 -11.37
N PHE A 43 2.82 5.72 -10.07
CA PHE A 43 3.47 6.48 -9.00
C PHE A 43 4.92 6.01 -8.85
N ASP A 44 5.81 6.88 -8.38
CA ASP A 44 7.17 6.45 -8.08
C ASP A 44 7.24 5.66 -6.76
N LEU A 45 8.39 5.01 -6.51
CA LEU A 45 8.59 4.16 -5.35
C LEU A 45 8.44 4.93 -4.02
N THR A 46 8.87 6.19 -3.99
CA THR A 46 8.86 7.01 -2.78
C THR A 46 7.43 7.44 -2.46
N GLU A 47 6.73 7.98 -3.46
CA GLU A 47 5.31 8.34 -3.34
C GLU A 47 4.46 7.14 -2.93
N ALA A 48 4.70 5.98 -3.55
CA ALA A 48 3.97 4.76 -3.20
C ALA A 48 4.27 4.28 -1.78
N LYS A 49 5.51 4.42 -1.29
CA LYS A 49 5.90 4.06 0.08
C LYS A 49 5.26 4.97 1.11
N ASP A 50 5.14 6.26 0.82
CA ASP A 50 4.54 7.25 1.71
C ASP A 50 3.01 7.17 1.74
N LEU A 51 2.38 6.85 0.60
CA LEU A 51 0.92 6.79 0.48
C LEU A 51 0.32 5.47 0.96
N ALA A 52 0.97 4.33 0.70
CA ALA A 52 0.43 3.00 1.04
C ALA A 52 -0.04 2.84 2.49
N PRO A 53 0.67 3.33 3.52
CA PRO A 53 0.26 3.20 4.91
C PRO A 53 -1.00 4.00 5.24
N LEU A 54 -1.23 5.11 4.52
CA LEU A 54 -2.31 6.05 4.81
C LEU A 54 -3.70 5.52 4.40
N PHE A 55 -3.77 4.48 3.57
CA PHE A 55 -5.03 3.92 3.10
C PHE A 55 -5.86 3.25 4.19
N ASP A 56 -5.21 2.59 5.15
CA ASP A 56 -5.88 1.91 6.27
C ASP A 56 -5.74 2.66 7.60
N GLN A 57 -5.04 3.80 7.60
CA GLN A 57 -4.81 4.58 8.80
C GLN A 57 -6.12 5.24 9.27
N LYS A 58 -6.65 4.73 10.39
CA LYS A 58 -7.90 5.23 10.99
C LYS A 58 -7.81 6.71 11.39
N GLU A 59 -6.68 7.11 11.97
CA GLU A 59 -6.42 8.47 12.44
C GLU A 59 -5.40 9.17 11.52
N ALA A 60 -5.84 9.47 10.30
CA ALA A 60 -5.08 10.32 9.38
C ALA A 60 -5.47 11.80 9.56
N SER A 61 -4.47 12.67 9.53
CA SER A 61 -4.61 14.13 9.45
C SER A 61 -5.35 14.54 8.16
N ILE A 62 -5.83 15.79 8.13
CA ILE A 62 -6.50 16.34 6.93
C ILE A 62 -5.54 16.34 5.72
N ALA A 63 -4.25 16.64 5.93
CA ALA A 63 -3.26 16.65 4.86
C ALA A 63 -3.06 15.26 4.25
N GLU A 64 -2.94 14.22 5.09
CA GLU A 64 -2.80 12.83 4.64
C GLU A 64 -4.05 12.35 3.89
N LYS A 65 -5.25 12.69 4.38
CA LYS A 65 -6.51 12.40 3.69
C LYS A 65 -6.60 13.06 2.32
N ILE A 66 -6.11 14.30 2.18
CA ILE A 66 -6.04 14.99 0.89
C ILE A 66 -5.05 14.28 -0.04
N ALA A 67 -3.90 13.86 0.47
CA ALA A 67 -2.89 13.14 -0.32
C ALA A 67 -3.45 11.82 -0.87
N VAL A 68 -4.09 11.00 -0.03
CA VAL A 68 -4.74 9.75 -0.44
C VAL A 68 -5.81 10.00 -1.49
N ASN A 69 -6.70 10.97 -1.28
CA ASN A 69 -7.75 11.30 -2.26
C ASN A 69 -7.18 11.78 -3.60
N ARG A 70 -6.08 12.53 -3.57
CA ARG A 70 -5.39 12.96 -4.79
C ARG A 70 -4.83 11.75 -5.54
N ALA A 71 -4.21 10.82 -4.82
CA ALA A 71 -3.68 9.59 -5.40
C ALA A 71 -4.81 8.76 -6.04
N LEU A 72 -5.90 8.52 -5.31
CA LEU A 72 -7.09 7.81 -5.82
C LEU A 72 -7.67 8.47 -7.08
N LYS A 73 -7.76 9.80 -7.12
CA LYS A 73 -8.22 10.53 -8.31
C LYS A 73 -7.30 10.30 -9.51
N GLN A 74 -5.98 10.25 -9.31
CA GLN A 74 -5.05 9.97 -10.39
C GLN A 74 -5.19 8.52 -10.90
N VAL A 75 -5.32 7.54 -9.99
CA VAL A 75 -5.61 6.14 -10.34
C VAL A 75 -6.87 6.05 -11.18
N TRP A 76 -7.96 6.67 -10.72
CA TRP A 76 -9.24 6.68 -11.43
C TRP A 76 -9.13 7.28 -12.84
N ASN A 77 -8.44 8.41 -12.98
CA ASN A 77 -8.23 9.04 -14.28
C ASN A 77 -7.42 8.14 -15.24
N ARG A 78 -6.46 7.37 -14.73
CA ARG A 78 -5.70 6.41 -15.56
C ARG A 78 -6.59 5.25 -15.99
N LEU A 79 -7.40 4.70 -15.09
CA LEU A 79 -8.37 3.64 -15.40
C LEU A 79 -9.33 4.07 -16.52
N ILE A 80 -9.89 5.28 -16.44
CA ILE A 80 -10.78 5.81 -17.49
C ILE A 80 -10.06 5.92 -18.84
N LYS A 81 -8.78 6.33 -18.85
CA LYS A 81 -8.00 6.46 -20.10
C LYS A 81 -7.60 5.11 -20.71
N MET A 82 -7.63 4.04 -19.93
CA MET A 82 -7.32 2.68 -20.39
C MET A 82 -8.55 1.92 -20.88
N ALA A 83 -9.76 2.41 -20.58
CA ALA A 83 -11.05 1.85 -21.01
C ALA A 83 -11.48 2.40 -22.37
#